data_AF-A0ABD2DHE3-F1
#
_entry.id   AF-A0ABD2DHE3-F1
#
_cell.length_a   1.000
_cell.length_b   1.000
_cell.length_c   1.000
_cell.angle_alpha   90.00
_cell.angle_beta   90.00
_cell.angle_gamma   90.00
#
_symmetry.space_group_name_H-M   'P 1'
#
loop_
_entity.id
_entity.type
_entity.pdbx_description
1 polymer ?
#
loop_
_entity_poly.entity_id
_entity_poly.type
_entity_poly.pdbx_seq_one_letter_code
_entity_poly.pdbx_strand_id
1 'polypeptide(L)'
;MVRMNVLADALKSINNAEKRGKRQVLIRPCSKVIVRFLTVMMKHGYIGEFEIIDDHRAGKIVVNLTGRLNKCGVISPRFDVQLKDLEKWQNNLLPSRQFGFIVLTTSAGIMDHEEARRKHTGGKILGFFF
;
A
#
# COMPACT_ATOMS: atom_id res chain seq x y z
N MET A 1 -15.48 18.52 6.35
CA MET A 1 -14.05 18.15 6.42
C MET A 1 -13.66 17.52 5.09
N VAL A 2 -12.71 18.11 4.35
CA VAL A 2 -12.34 17.69 2.98
C VAL A 2 -11.37 16.50 3.04
N ARG A 3 -11.62 15.44 2.25
CA ARG A 3 -10.70 14.29 2.13
C ARG A 3 -9.65 14.58 1.07
N MET A 4 -8.40 14.73 1.49
CA MET A 4 -7.29 15.04 0.57
C MET A 4 -6.59 13.79 0.02
N ASN A 5 -6.41 12.73 0.83
CA ASN A 5 -5.71 11.53 0.40
C ASN A 5 -6.40 10.26 0.88
N VAL A 6 -7.23 9.71 -0.01
CA VAL A 6 -8.04 8.52 0.27
C VAL A 6 -7.19 7.28 0.59
N LEU A 7 -6.00 7.16 0.00
CA LEU A 7 -5.08 6.04 0.27
C LEU A 7 -4.53 6.12 1.70
N ALA A 8 -4.23 7.33 2.19
CA ALA A 8 -3.71 7.53 3.54
C ALA A 8 -4.75 7.14 4.60
N ASP A 9 -6.01 7.53 4.38
CA ASP A 9 -7.12 7.14 5.25
C ASP A 9 -7.32 5.62 5.25
N ALA A 10 -7.29 4.99 4.08
CA ALA A 10 -7.44 3.54 3.92
C ALA A 10 -6.34 2.76 4.66
N LEU A 11 -5.06 3.09 4.44
CA LEU A 11 -3.94 2.40 5.10
C LEU A 11 -3.95 2.65 6.61
N LYS A 12 -4.33 3.86 7.06
CA LYS A 12 -4.47 4.15 8.49
C LYS A 12 -5.58 3.31 9.14
N SER A 13 -6.71 3.12 8.47
CA SER A 13 -7.78 2.25 8.93
C SER A 13 -7.34 0.79 9.05
N ILE A 14 -6.58 0.28 8.08
CA ILE A 14 -6.00 -1.08 8.11
C ILE A 14 -5.04 -1.22 9.30
N ASN A 15 -4.06 -0.32 9.43
CA ASN A 15 -3.08 -0.36 10.51
C ASN A 15 -3.74 -0.31 11.90
N ASN A 16 -4.76 0.53 12.07
CA ASN A 16 -5.50 0.62 13.32
C ASN A 16 -6.32 -0.65 13.63
N ALA A 17 -6.79 -1.35 12.61
CA ALA A 17 -7.57 -2.58 12.79
C ALA A 17 -6.69 -3.78 13.09
N GLU A 18 -5.56 -3.91 12.41
CA GLU A 18 -4.52 -4.91 12.70
C GLU A 18 -4.00 -4.77 14.12
N LYS A 19 -3.65 -3.55 14.54
CA LYS A 19 -3.23 -3.28 15.94
C LYS A 19 -4.29 -3.60 16.99
N ARG A 20 -5.57 -3.59 16.60
CA ARG A 20 -6.70 -3.95 17.47
C ARG A 20 -7.07 -5.44 17.37
N GLY A 21 -6.38 -6.23 16.55
CA GLY A 21 -6.67 -7.65 16.33
C GLY A 21 -7.99 -7.91 15.62
N LYS A 22 -8.49 -6.96 14.81
CA LYS A 22 -9.72 -7.17 14.03
C LYS A 22 -9.41 -8.10 12.84
N ARG A 23 -10.34 -9.01 12.54
CA ARG A 23 -10.23 -9.93 11.40
C ARG A 23 -10.51 -9.31 10.04
N GLN A 24 -11.29 -8.23 10.01
CA GLN A 24 -11.70 -7.58 8.77
C GLN A 24 -11.77 -6.07 8.92
N VAL A 25 -11.52 -5.36 7.83
CA VAL A 25 -11.65 -3.91 7.73
C VAL A 25 -12.50 -3.52 6.54
N LEU A 26 -13.32 -2.49 6.77
CA LEU A 26 -14.17 -1.90 5.75
C LEU A 26 -13.64 -0.52 5.37
N ILE A 27 -13.22 -0.36 4.12
CA ILE A 27 -12.62 0.85 3.57
C ILE A 27 -13.62 1.56 2.68
N ARG A 28 -13.77 2.88 2.87
CA ARG A 28 -14.66 3.75 2.09
C ARG A 28 -14.01 5.11 1.90
N PRO A 29 -13.92 5.64 0.68
CA PRO A 29 -14.38 5.13 -0.62
C PRO A 29 -13.39 4.15 -1.28
N CYS A 30 -13.86 3.40 -2.28
CA CYS A 30 -13.02 2.57 -3.15
C CYS A 30 -12.29 3.45 -4.18
N SER A 31 -11.03 3.12 -4.47
CA SER A 31 -10.24 3.77 -5.53
C SER A 31 -9.36 2.74 -6.21
N LYS A 32 -9.13 2.90 -7.52
CA LYS A 32 -8.25 2.03 -8.32
C LYS A 32 -6.83 1.94 -7.72
N VAL A 33 -6.33 3.04 -7.14
CA VAL A 33 -5.01 3.06 -6.49
C VAL A 33 -5.00 2.19 -5.24
N ILE A 34 -6.07 2.23 -4.44
CA ILE A 34 -6.21 1.41 -3.23
C ILE A 34 -6.28 -0.06 -3.61
N VAL A 35 -7.11 -0.41 -4.59
CA VAL A 35 -7.25 -1.79 -5.08
C VAL A 35 -5.90 -2.34 -5.57
N ARG A 36 -5.17 -1.56 -6.37
CA ARG A 36 -3.83 -1.95 -6.86
C ARG A 36 -2.83 -2.09 -5.72
N PHE A 37 -2.84 -1.19 -4.74
CA PHE A 37 -1.97 -1.27 -3.57
C PHE A 37 -2.26 -2.52 -2.72
N LEU A 38 -3.54 -2.80 -2.45
CA LEU A 38 -3.98 -4.01 -1.75
C LEU A 38 -3.61 -5.27 -2.51
N THR A 39 -3.69 -5.26 -3.85
CA THR A 39 -3.24 -6.38 -4.67
C THR A 39 -1.75 -6.69 -4.47
N VAL A 40 -0.90 -5.66 -4.37
CA VAL A 40 0.53 -5.84 -4.05
C VAL A 40 0.71 -6.40 -2.64
N MET A 41 -0.01 -5.89 -1.64
CA MET A 41 0.03 -6.43 -0.27
C MET A 41 -0.41 -7.91 -0.20
N MET A 42 -1.44 -8.27 -0.97
CA MET A 42 -1.97 -9.64 -1.05
C MET A 42 -0.94 -10.56 -1.72
N LYS A 43 -0.29 -10.11 -2.79
CA LYS A 43 0.76 -10.87 -3.49
C LYS A 43 1.92 -11.25 -2.57
N HIS A 44 2.29 -10.38 -1.64
CA HIS A 44 3.34 -10.65 -0.64
C HIS A 44 2.81 -11.35 0.63
N GLY A 45 1.50 -11.61 0.72
CA GLY A 45 0.87 -12.34 1.83
C GLY A 45 0.79 -11.55 3.14
N TYR A 46 0.68 -10.23 3.09
CA TYR A 46 0.45 -9.38 4.28
C TYR A 46 -1.02 -9.20 4.62
N ILE A 47 -1.90 -9.31 3.62
CA ILE A 47 -3.35 -9.30 3.78
C ILE A 47 -3.92 -10.56 3.12
N GLY A 48 -5.11 -10.96 3.56
CA GLY A 48 -5.88 -12.00 2.91
C GLY A 48 -6.60 -11.50 1.67
N GLU A 49 -7.59 -12.26 1.24
CA GLU A 49 -8.50 -11.86 0.18
C GLU A 49 -9.25 -10.59 0.55
N PHE A 50 -9.55 -9.78 -0.47
CA PHE A 50 -10.37 -8.59 -0.31
C PHE A 50 -11.48 -8.57 -1.35
N GLU A 51 -12.64 -8.07 -0.95
CA GLU A 51 -13.83 -7.99 -1.78
C GLU A 51 -14.17 -6.54 -2.07
N ILE A 52 -14.55 -6.27 -3.32
CA ILE A 52 -15.02 -4.96 -3.75
C ILE A 52 -16.55 -5.05 -3.83
N ILE A 53 -17.23 -4.25 -3.01
CA ILE A 53 -18.68 -4.14 -2.99
C ILE A 53 -19.07 -2.85 -3.70
N ASP A 54 -19.87 -2.97 -4.75
CA ASP A 54 -20.42 -1.82 -5.47
C ASP A 54 -21.69 -1.32 -4.77
N ASP A 55 -21.67 -0.06 -4.34
CA ASP A 55 -22.81 0.62 -3.71
C ASP A 55 -23.47 1.64 -4.65
N HIS A 56 -23.14 1.61 -5.96
CA HIS A 56 -23.56 2.57 -6.98
C HIS A 56 -23.18 4.02 -6.64
N ARG A 57 -22.24 4.21 -5.70
CA ARG A 57 -21.70 5.52 -5.30
C ARG A 57 -20.19 5.55 -5.51
N ALA A 58 -19.43 5.18 -4.50
CA ALA A 58 -17.97 5.25 -4.51
C ALA A 58 -17.33 3.89 -4.17
N GLY A 59 -18.13 2.84 -4.04
CA GLY A 59 -17.70 1.50 -3.70
C GLY A 59 -17.18 1.37 -2.27
N LYS A 60 -17.08 0.13 -1.83
CA LYS A 60 -16.57 -0.26 -0.51
C LYS A 60 -15.62 -1.43 -0.71
N ILE A 61 -14.56 -1.50 0.10
CA ILE A 61 -13.64 -2.63 0.07
C ILE A 61 -13.66 -3.29 1.45
N VAL A 62 -13.91 -4.60 1.47
CA VAL A 62 -13.74 -5.43 2.67
C VAL A 62 -12.40 -6.12 2.55
N VAL A 63 -11.50 -5.90 3.49
CA VAL A 63 -10.16 -6.50 3.52
C VAL A 63 -10.07 -7.47 4.68
N ASN A 64 -9.69 -8.71 4.39
CA ASN A 64 -9.41 -9.71 5.43
C ASN A 64 -7.97 -9.56 5.94
N LEU A 65 -7.85 -9.50 7.25
CA LEU A 65 -6.61 -9.24 7.98
C LEU A 65 -6.08 -10.54 8.57
N THR A 66 -4.81 -10.83 8.34
CA THR A 66 -4.17 -12.09 8.75
C THR A 66 -3.35 -11.94 10.04
N GLY A 67 -3.16 -10.71 10.56
CA GLY A 67 -2.35 -10.45 11.74
C GLY A 67 -0.85 -10.34 11.47
N ARG A 68 -0.41 -10.42 10.20
CA ARG A 68 1.02 -10.35 9.83
C ARG A 68 1.53 -8.93 9.65
N LEU A 69 0.64 -7.96 9.43
CA LEU A 69 1.01 -6.59 9.12
C LEU A 69 1.40 -5.81 10.38
N ASN A 70 2.64 -5.30 10.43
CA ASN A 70 3.10 -4.48 11.54
C ASN A 70 2.73 -3.00 11.33
N LYS A 71 2.99 -2.48 10.12
CA LYS A 71 2.75 -1.09 9.75
C LYS A 71 2.63 -0.95 8.24
N CYS A 72 1.54 -0.32 7.82
CA CYS A 72 1.41 0.25 6.48
C CYS A 72 1.25 1.77 6.56
N GLY A 73 1.72 2.48 5.53
CA GLY A 73 1.67 3.93 5.47
C GLY A 73 1.84 4.48 4.07
N VAL A 74 1.25 5.66 3.86
CA VAL A 74 1.44 6.46 2.64
C VAL A 74 2.53 7.48 2.88
N ILE A 75 3.35 7.72 1.86
CA ILE A 75 4.35 8.80 1.89
C ILE A 75 3.75 10.00 1.18
N SER A 76 3.75 11.14 1.88
CA SER A 76 3.19 12.39 1.41
C SER A 76 4.18 13.52 1.71
N PRO A 77 4.58 14.34 0.71
CA PRO A 77 4.19 14.28 -0.70
C PRO A 77 4.76 13.04 -1.43
N ARG A 78 4.23 12.72 -2.62
CA ARG A 78 4.72 11.61 -3.45
C ARG A 78 5.99 12.04 -4.17
N PHE A 79 7.14 11.67 -3.61
CA PHE A 79 8.44 12.01 -4.17
C PHE A 79 8.76 11.19 -5.43
N ASP A 80 9.42 11.84 -6.39
CA ASP A 80 10.03 11.20 -7.54
C ASP A 80 11.31 10.47 -7.12
N VAL A 81 11.44 9.22 -7.56
CA VAL A 81 12.51 8.31 -7.15
C VAL A 81 13.09 7.60 -8.36
N GLN A 82 14.40 7.80 -8.54
CA GLN A 82 15.20 7.07 -9.51
C GLN A 82 15.70 5.74 -8.91
N LEU A 83 16.09 4.80 -9.76
CA LEU A 83 16.60 3.49 -9.31
C LEU A 83 17.78 3.58 -8.34
N LYS A 84 18.67 4.56 -8.55
CA LYS A 84 19.83 4.82 -7.68
C LYS A 84 19.42 5.23 -6.26
N ASP A 85 18.28 5.91 -6.13
CA ASP A 85 17.82 6.46 -4.86
C ASP A 85 16.98 5.46 -4.06
N LEU A 86 16.54 4.34 -4.68
CA LEU A 86 15.72 3.31 -4.03
C LEU A 86 16.39 2.73 -2.78
N GLU A 87 17.70 2.52 -2.81
CA GLU A 87 18.43 1.97 -1.66
C GLU A 87 18.39 2.90 -0.44
N LYS A 88 18.50 4.21 -0.69
CA LYS A 88 18.35 5.23 0.37
C LYS A 88 16.95 5.18 0.99
N TRP A 89 15.92 5.05 0.15
CA TRP A 89 14.54 4.95 0.64
C TRP A 89 14.27 3.65 1.39
N GLN A 90 14.83 2.52 0.96
CA GLN A 90 14.75 1.24 1.67
C GLN A 90 15.33 1.35 3.08
N ASN A 91 16.55 1.88 3.20
CA ASN A 91 17.22 2.02 4.51
C ASN A 91 16.46 2.96 5.46
N ASN A 92 15.76 3.97 4.94
CA ASN A 92 15.03 4.95 5.75
C ASN A 92 13.63 4.47 6.16
N LEU A 93 12.96 3.70 5.32
CA LEU A 93 11.54 3.34 5.51
C LEU A 93 11.33 1.94 6.06
N LEU A 94 12.17 1.00 5.65
CA LEU A 94 12.04 -0.41 6.01
C LEU A 94 12.88 -0.72 7.25
N PRO A 95 12.39 -1.59 8.15
CA PRO A 95 13.12 -1.94 9.36
C PRO A 95 14.35 -2.83 9.08
N SER A 96 14.35 -3.57 7.97
CA SER A 96 15.50 -4.38 7.54
C SER A 96 15.52 -4.55 6.01
N ARG A 97 16.67 -4.95 5.46
CA ARG A 97 16.85 -5.13 4.00
C ARG A 97 16.04 -6.30 3.43
N GLN A 98 15.64 -7.25 4.27
CA GLN A 98 14.90 -8.45 3.87
C GLN A 98 13.41 -8.37 4.25
N PHE A 99 12.98 -7.30 4.90
CA PHE A 99 11.63 -7.20 5.44
C PHE A 99 10.94 -5.90 5.05
N GLY A 100 9.78 -6.05 4.43
CA GLY A 100 8.94 -4.95 4.01
C GLY A 100 9.12 -4.56 2.55
N PHE A 101 8.13 -3.85 2.04
CA PHE A 101 8.09 -3.44 0.65
C PHE A 101 7.70 -1.98 0.53
N ILE A 102 8.43 -1.27 -0.32
CA ILE A 102 8.05 0.04 -0.82
C ILE A 102 7.27 -0.14 -2.12
N VAL A 103 6.14 0.57 -2.22
CA VAL A 103 5.27 0.57 -3.39
C VAL A 103 5.46 1.86 -4.17
N LEU A 104 5.66 1.71 -5.47
CA LEU A 104 5.95 2.78 -6.42
C LEU A 104 4.86 2.83 -7.50
N THR A 105 4.55 4.04 -7.96
CA THR A 105 3.85 4.23 -9.23
C THR A 105 4.88 4.45 -10.33
N THR A 106 4.91 3.56 -11.30
CA THR A 106 5.75 3.66 -12.50
C THR A 106 4.87 3.84 -13.73
N SER A 107 5.47 4.10 -14.90
CA SER A 107 4.76 4.13 -16.18
C SER A 107 4.09 2.79 -16.53
N ALA A 108 4.67 1.67 -16.07
CA ALA A 108 4.14 0.33 -16.26
C ALA A 108 3.11 -0.08 -15.19
N GLY A 109 2.74 0.83 -14.28
CA GLY A 109 1.74 0.61 -13.24
C GLY A 109 2.29 0.69 -11.82
N ILE A 110 1.45 0.31 -10.85
CA ILE A 110 1.80 0.25 -9.43
C ILE A 110 2.45 -1.10 -9.14
N MET A 111 3.66 -1.08 -8.60
CA MET A 111 4.47 -2.26 -8.30
C MET A 111 5.34 -2.03 -7.06
N ASP A 112 5.92 -3.09 -6.55
CA ASP A 112 6.92 -3.03 -5.49
C ASP A 112 8.31 -2.61 -6.03
N HIS A 113 9.18 -2.23 -5.11
CA HIS A 113 10.54 -1.79 -5.41
C HIS A 113 11.45 -2.89 -5.99
N GLU A 114 11.19 -4.18 -5.74
CA GLU A 114 11.97 -5.26 -6.33
C GLU A 114 11.60 -5.45 -7.80
N GLU A 115 10.31 -5.44 -8.11
CA GLU A 115 9.80 -5.44 -9.48
C GLU A 115 10.28 -4.21 -10.27
N ALA A 116 10.25 -3.03 -9.66
CA ALA A 116 10.78 -1.81 -10.26
C ALA A 116 12.27 -1.95 -10.62
N ARG A 117 13.06 -2.60 -9.75
CA ARG A 117 14.48 -2.89 -10.00
C ARG A 117 14.67 -3.88 -11.14
N ARG A 118 13.88 -4.96 -11.20
CA ARG A 118 13.94 -5.96 -12.28
C ARG A 118 13.56 -5.36 -13.63
N LYS A 119 12.59 -4.46 -13.66
CA LYS A 119 12.15 -3.76 -14.87
C LYS A 119 12.98 -2.52 -15.20
N HIS A 120 14.03 -2.24 -14.42
CA HIS A 120 14.85 -1.04 -14.56
C HIS A 120 14.03 0.25 -14.72
N THR A 121 12.95 0.39 -13.93
CA THR A 121 12.03 1.53 -14.01
C THR A 121 11.96 2.26 -12.68
N GLY A 122 12.04 3.59 -12.72
CA GLY A 122 11.79 4.47 -11.57
C GLY A 122 10.33 4.93 -11.50
N GLY A 123 10.03 5.85 -10.58
CA GLY A 123 8.67 6.38 -10.50
C GLY A 123 8.44 7.25 -9.28
N LYS A 124 7.20 7.28 -8.80
CA LYS A 124 6.82 8.03 -7.59
C LYS A 124 6.55 7.08 -6.45
N ILE A 125 7.06 7.39 -5.26
CA ILE A 125 6.71 6.63 -4.05
C ILE A 125 5.24 6.86 -3.69
N LEU A 126 4.52 5.76 -3.49
CA LEU A 126 3.16 5.79 -2.94
C LEU A 126 3.18 5.56 -1.43
N GLY A 127 3.92 4.54 -0.98
CA GLY A 127 3.87 4.12 0.41
C GLY A 127 4.71 2.90 0.67
N PHE A 128 4.57 2.36 1.87
CA PHE A 128 5.30 1.19 2.34
C PHE A 128 4.39 0.31 3.19
N PHE A 129 4.75 -0.96 3.29
CA PHE A 129 4.16 -1.90 4.23
C PHE A 129 5.20 -2.91 4.71
N PHE A 130 5.09 -3.29 5.98
CA PHE A 130 5.87 -4.32 6.63
C PHE A 130 5.16 -4.80 7.89
#